data_AF-A0A847PQC7-F1
#
_entry.id   AF-A0A847PQC7-F1
#
_cell.length_a   1.000
_cell.length_b   1.000
_cell.length_c   1.000
_cell.angle_alpha   90.00
_cell.angle_beta   90.00
_cell.angle_gamma   90.00
#
_symmetry.space_group_name_H-M   'P 1'
#
loop_
_entity.id
_entity.type
_entity.pdbx_description
1 polymer ?
#
loop_
_entity_poly.entity_id
_entity_poly.type
_entity_poly.pdbx_seq_one_letter_code
_entity_poly.pdbx_strand_id
1 'polypeptide(L)'
;MIPSFAIDEKVRAYIRKSGQDFRLCTSPDGPVLLPLGTTDPKPSDLKILIGSNILYVSKLQAKYIKKVDWTMVERFLSSSGELST
;
A
#
# COMPACT_ATOMS: atom_id res chain seq x y z
N MET A 1 -14.18 -4.11 9.72
CA MET A 1 -14.18 -2.63 9.65
C MET A 1 -14.16 -2.26 8.18
N ILE A 2 -15.16 -1.53 7.68
CA ILE A 2 -15.14 -1.01 6.31
C ILE A 2 -14.16 0.18 6.31
N PRO A 3 -13.14 0.22 5.43
CA PRO A 3 -12.24 1.36 5.35
C PRO A 3 -13.05 2.62 5.01
N SER A 4 -12.78 3.75 5.68
CA SER A 4 -13.38 5.06 5.38
C SER A 4 -12.84 5.68 4.08
N PHE A 5 -12.00 4.96 3.35
CA PHE A 5 -11.31 5.40 2.14
C PHE A 5 -11.48 4.37 1.03
N ALA A 6 -11.45 4.84 -0.21
CA ALA A 6 -11.54 3.98 -1.38
C ALA A 6 -10.15 3.41 -1.76
N ILE A 7 -10.12 2.27 -2.43
CA ILE A 7 -8.91 1.74 -3.06
C ILE A 7 -9.22 1.60 -4.55
N ASP A 8 -8.41 2.22 -5.40
CA ASP A 8 -8.55 2.11 -6.85
C ASP A 8 -8.49 0.65 -7.31
N GLU A 9 -9.36 0.28 -8.26
CA GLU A 9 -9.34 -1.09 -8.80
C GLU A 9 -8.01 -1.40 -9.48
N LYS A 10 -7.34 -0.41 -10.08
CA LYS A 10 -5.99 -0.59 -10.64
C LYS A 10 -4.98 -1.01 -9.56
N VAL A 11 -5.05 -0.42 -8.37
CA VAL A 11 -4.22 -0.80 -7.22
C VAL A 11 -4.62 -2.18 -6.70
N ARG A 12 -5.92 -2.47 -6.59
CA ARG A 12 -6.41 -3.80 -6.20
C ARG A 12 -5.91 -4.90 -7.15
N ALA A 13 -5.99 -4.65 -8.45
CA ALA A 13 -5.53 -5.57 -9.48
C ALA A 13 -4.02 -5.79 -9.41
N TYR A 14 -3.24 -4.74 -9.18
CA TYR A 14 -1.80 -4.85 -8.98
C TYR A 14 -1.44 -5.69 -7.75
N ILE A 15 -2.03 -5.38 -6.59
CA ILE A 15 -1.80 -6.15 -5.36
C ILE A 15 -2.19 -7.61 -5.57
N ARG A 16 -3.36 -7.89 -6.15
CA ARG A 16 -3.82 -9.26 -6.44
C ARG A 16 -2.85 -10.02 -7.35
N LYS A 17 -2.37 -9.39 -8.42
CA LYS A 17 -1.47 -10.01 -9.41
C LYS A 17 -0.05 -10.21 -8.89
N SER A 18 0.40 -9.39 -7.94
CA SER A 18 1.76 -9.45 -7.40
C SER A 18 2.06 -10.73 -6.60
N GLY A 19 1.02 -11.38 -6.05
CA GLY A 19 1.18 -12.54 -5.16
C GLY A 19 1.82 -12.23 -3.80
N GLN A 20 1.91 -10.95 -3.40
CA GLN A 20 2.52 -10.54 -2.14
C GLN A 20 1.68 -9.49 -1.40
N ASP A 21 1.94 -9.36 -0.11
CA ASP A 21 1.33 -8.37 0.76
C ASP A 21 2.04 -7.02 0.66
N PHE A 22 1.31 -5.94 0.94
CA PHE A 22 1.81 -4.57 0.90
C PHE A 22 1.42 -3.77 2.12
N ARG A 23 2.18 -2.72 2.39
CA ARG A 23 1.89 -1.73 3.41
C ARG A 23 1.86 -0.33 2.82
N LEU A 24 0.80 0.42 3.12
CA LEU A 24 0.79 1.87 2.87
C LEU A 24 1.70 2.57 3.87
N CYS A 25 2.70 3.28 3.35
CA CYS A 25 3.70 4.03 4.10
C CYS A 25 3.69 5.50 3.68
N THR A 26 4.46 6.33 4.39
CA THR A 26 4.68 7.73 4.04
C THR A 26 6.16 7.92 3.72
N SER A 27 6.46 8.45 2.54
CA SER A 27 7.79 8.91 2.14
C SER A 27 7.81 10.45 2.03
N PRO A 28 8.98 11.08 1.86
CA PRO A 28 9.08 12.53 1.62
C PRO A 28 8.23 13.00 0.42
N ASP A 29 8.14 12.18 -0.63
CA ASP A 29 7.37 12.49 -1.85
C ASP A 29 5.88 12.14 -1.75
N GLY A 30 5.43 11.70 -0.57
CA GLY A 30 4.04 11.40 -0.25
C GLY A 30 3.78 9.93 0.09
N PRO A 31 2.50 9.51 0.11
CA PRO A 31 2.14 8.13 0.43
C PRO A 31 2.68 7.15 -0.62
N VAL A 32 3.22 6.01 -0.17
CA VAL A 32 3.85 5.00 -1.03
C VAL A 32 3.42 3.60 -0.59
N LEU A 33 3.24 2.70 -1.56
CA LEU A 33 2.80 1.32 -1.32
C LEU A 33 4.01 0.38 -1.36
N LEU A 34 4.50 -0.07 -0.21
CA LEU A 34 5.72 -0.87 -0.09
C LEU A 34 5.41 -2.35 0.11
N PRO A 35 6.19 -3.28 -0.50
CA PRO A 35 6.15 -4.70 -0.18
C PRO A 35 6.36 -4.94 1.32
N LEU A 36 5.71 -5.96 1.87
CA LEU A 36 5.86 -6.29 3.29
C LEU A 36 7.29 -6.74 3.67
N GLY A 37 8.11 -7.15 2.68
CA GLY A 37 9.55 -7.41 2.87
C GLY A 37 10.41 -6.14 3.03
N THR A 38 9.87 -4.96 2.71
CA THR A 38 10.57 -3.68 2.87
C THR A 38 10.29 -3.06 4.24
N THR A 39 9.16 -3.38 4.85
CA THR A 39 8.75 -2.82 6.14
C THR A 39 7.76 -3.72 6.86
N ASP A 40 8.02 -3.98 8.14
CA ASP A 40 7.13 -4.81 8.95
C ASP A 40 5.81 -4.10 9.28
N PRO A 41 4.66 -4.78 9.15
CA PRO A 41 3.37 -4.24 9.53
C PRO A 41 3.31 -4.07 11.06
N LYS A 42 2.61 -3.02 11.51
CA LYS A 42 2.36 -2.85 12.95
C LYS A 42 1.17 -3.70 13.37
N PRO A 43 1.14 -4.23 14.60
CA PRO A 43 -0.03 -4.97 15.12
C PRO A 43 -1.33 -4.16 15.09
N SER A 44 -1.21 -2.83 15.12
CA SER A 44 -2.34 -1.90 15.08
C SER A 44 -2.81 -1.56 13.66
N ASP A 45 -2.11 -1.99 12.61
CA ASP A 45 -2.49 -1.71 11.22
C ASP A 45 -3.83 -2.36 10.88
N LEU A 46 -4.65 -1.66 10.09
CA LEU A 46 -5.82 -2.23 9.45
C LEU A 46 -5.36 -3.23 8.39
N LYS A 47 -5.96 -4.43 8.41
CA LYS A 47 -5.73 -5.48 7.42
C LYS A 47 -6.88 -5.48 6.41
N ILE A 48 -6.58 -5.20 5.15
CA ILE A 48 -7.57 -5.15 4.07
C ILE A 48 -7.29 -6.29 3.11
N LEU A 49 -8.22 -7.24 3.01
CA LEU A 49 -8.10 -8.38 2.11
C LEU A 49 -8.34 -7.95 0.64
N ILE A 50 -7.39 -8.29 -0.23
CA ILE A 50 -7.42 -8.04 -1.68
C ILE A 50 -7.07 -9.34 -2.40
N GLY A 51 -8.10 -10.15 -2.71
CA GLY A 51 -7.89 -11.51 -3.22
C GLY A 51 -7.28 -12.39 -2.14
N SER A 52 -6.12 -12.98 -2.40
CA SER A 52 -5.32 -13.77 -1.44
C SER A 52 -4.34 -12.93 -0.63
N ASN A 53 -4.15 -11.65 -0.97
CA ASN A 53 -3.11 -10.79 -0.40
C ASN A 53 -3.72 -9.76 0.55
N ILE A 54 -2.91 -9.20 1.43
CA ILE A 54 -3.32 -8.24 2.45
C ILE A 54 -2.64 -6.90 2.19
N LEU A 55 -3.44 -5.83 2.16
CA LEU A 55 -2.96 -4.46 2.26
C LEU A 55 -3.05 -4.00 3.73
N TYR A 56 -1.91 -3.65 4.30
CA TYR A 56 -1.76 -3.11 5.64
C TYR A 56 -1.79 -1.58 5.59
N VAL A 57 -2.62 -0.97 6.43
CA VAL A 57 -2.73 0.49 6.50
C VAL A 57 -2.74 0.93 7.95
N SER A 58 -1.86 1.86 8.33
CA SER A 58 -1.87 2.43 9.67
C SER A 58 -3.25 3.01 10.01
N LYS A 59 -3.80 2.67 11.18
CA LYS A 59 -5.06 3.27 11.68
C LYS A 59 -5.01 4.80 11.73
N LEU A 60 -3.83 5.39 11.91
CA LEU A 60 -3.66 6.84 11.87
C LEU A 60 -3.78 7.36 10.45
N GLN A 61 -3.02 6.80 9.50
CA GLN A 61 -3.11 7.21 8.08
C GLN A 61 -4.50 7.00 7.49
N ALA A 62 -5.17 5.90 7.84
CA ALA A 62 -6.53 5.57 7.41
C ALA A 62 -7.56 6.67 7.74
N LYS A 63 -7.32 7.48 8.77
CA LYS A 63 -8.18 8.63 9.12
C LYS A 63 -8.00 9.83 8.20
N TYR A 64 -6.85 9.96 7.55
CA TYR A 64 -6.47 11.15 6.78
C TYR A 64 -6.44 10.90 5.27
N ILE A 65 -6.30 9.64 4.83
CA ILE A 65 -6.38 9.31 3.41
C ILE A 65 -7.84 9.24 2.96
N LYS A 66 -8.14 9.80 1.80
CA LYS A 66 -9.44 9.64 1.13
C LYS A 66 -9.47 8.44 0.20
N LYS A 67 -8.31 8.11 -0.36
CA LYS A 67 -8.16 7.10 -1.40
C LYS A 67 -6.73 6.54 -1.43
N VAL A 68 -6.60 5.26 -1.73
CA VAL A 68 -5.35 4.64 -2.19
C VAL A 68 -5.42 4.56 -3.70
N ASP A 69 -4.54 5.32 -4.38
CA ASP A 69 -4.53 5.45 -5.83
C ASP A 69 -3.20 5.00 -6.44
N TRP A 70 -3.15 5.00 -7.78
CA TRP A 70 -2.02 4.48 -8.53
C TRP A 70 -0.71 5.25 -8.29
N THR A 71 -0.77 6.52 -7.92
CA THR A 71 0.44 7.34 -7.69
C THR A 71 1.28 6.78 -6.52
N MET A 72 0.64 6.10 -5.57
CA MET A 72 1.32 5.46 -4.43
C MET A 72 2.10 4.21 -4.85
N VAL A 73 1.62 3.51 -5.89
CA VAL A 73 2.33 2.37 -6.50
C VAL A 73 3.47 2.88 -7.37
N GLU A 74 3.22 3.92 -8.18
CA GLU A 74 4.25 4.52 -9.04
C GLU A 74 5.48 4.97 -8.25
N ARG A 75 5.29 5.62 -7.10
CA ARG A 75 6.42 6.01 -6.23
C ARG A 75 7.32 4.83 -5.85
N PHE A 76 6.74 3.67 -5.53
CA PHE A 76 7.51 2.47 -5.23
C PHE A 76 8.25 1.92 -6.46
N LEU A 77 7.58 1.91 -7.62
CA LEU A 77 8.18 1.44 -8.86
C LEU A 77 9.33 2.35 -9.31
N SER A 78 9.17 3.66 -9.15
CA SER A 78 10.20 4.65 -9.42
C SER A 78 11.41 4.49 -8.49
N SER A 79 11.18 4.33 -7.18
CA SER A 79 12.29 4.14 -6.22
C SER A 79 12.99 2.78 -6.36
N SER A 80 12.27 1.74 -6.81
CA SER A 80 12.84 0.41 -7.03
C SER A 80 13.63 0.32 -8.33
N GLY A 81 13.33 1.17 -9.31
CA GLY A 81 14.11 1.30 -10.55
C GLY A 81 15.53 1.84 -10.32
N GLU A 82 15.78 2.52 -9.19
CA GLU A 82 17.10 3.04 -8.81
C GLU A 82 17.96 2.01 -8.03
N LEU A 83 17.38 0.89 -7.56
CA LEU A 83 18.13 -0.17 -6.85
C LEU A 83 18.76 -1.22 -7.77
N SER A 84 18.67 -1.03 -9.10
CA SER A 84 19.29 -1.90 -10.10
C SER A 84 20.16 -1.06 -11.04
N THR A 85 21.22 -0.42 -10.52
CA THR A 85 22.37 0.01 -11.33
C THR A 85 23.64 -0.03 -10.49
#